data_AF-A0A1L1VG43-F1
#
_entry.id   AF-A0A1L1VG43-F1
#
_cell.length_a   1.000
_cell.length_b   1.000
_cell.length_c   1.000
_cell.angle_alpha   90.00
_cell.angle_beta   90.00
_cell.angle_gamma   90.00
#
_symmetry.space_group_name_H-M   'P 1'
#
loop_
_entity.id
_entity.type
_entity.pdbx_description
1 polymer ?
#
loop_
_entity_poly.entity_id
_entity_poly.type
_entity_poly.pdbx_seq_one_letter_code
_entity_poly.pdbx_strand_id
1 'polypeptide(L)'
;ELHAKVTIFAEGCHGHLSKQLISKFNLRDEAEPQSYGLGLKEVWEIKPELHSPGRVEHTIGWPLDKHTYGGSFLYHLNESTPLIAVGFVVGLDYTNPYLSPFREFQRFKHHPSV
;
A
#
# COMPACT_ATOMS: atom_id res chain seq x y z
N GLU A 1 -10.29 28.32 -17.04
CA GLU A 1 -9.24 28.51 -16.02
C GLU A 1 -9.88 28.62 -14.65
N LEU A 2 -9.21 28.19 -13.58
CA LEU A 2 -9.68 28.34 -12.20
C LEU A 2 -8.76 29.31 -11.46
N HIS A 3 -9.25 30.51 -11.15
CA HIS A 3 -8.50 31.55 -10.43
C HIS A 3 -8.97 31.60 -8.98
N ALA A 4 -8.04 31.66 -8.03
CA ALA A 4 -8.34 31.74 -6.61
C ALA A 4 -7.26 32.56 -5.89
N LYS A 5 -7.60 33.12 -4.72
CA LYS A 5 -6.60 33.81 -3.86
C LYS A 5 -5.56 32.83 -3.30
N VAL A 6 -5.96 31.57 -3.09
CA VAL A 6 -5.13 30.48 -2.61
C VAL A 6 -5.61 29.17 -3.24
N THR A 7 -4.68 28.29 -3.59
CA THR A 7 -4.96 26.96 -4.13
C THR A 7 -4.34 25.92 -3.24
N ILE A 8 -5.12 24.93 -2.81
CA ILE A 8 -4.64 23.79 -2.01
C ILE A 8 -4.31 22.64 -2.98
N PHE A 9 -3.10 22.09 -2.88
CA PHE A 9 -2.68 20.91 -3.63
C PHE A 9 -2.84 19.66 -2.75
N ALA A 10 -3.75 18.76 -3.14
CA ALA A 10 -4.14 17.57 -2.37
C ALA A 10 -4.10 16.28 -3.21
N GLU A 11 -3.07 16.12 -4.04
CA GLU A 11 -2.92 14.98 -4.97
C GLU A 11 -2.61 13.64 -4.28
N GLY A 12 -2.19 13.66 -3.01
CA GLY A 12 -1.79 12.47 -2.27
C GLY A 12 -0.36 12.01 -2.59
N CYS A 13 -0.14 10.69 -2.55
CA CYS A 13 1.19 10.09 -2.72
C CYS A 13 1.78 10.41 -4.10
N HIS A 14 2.96 11.04 -4.12
CA HIS A 14 3.71 11.38 -5.34
C HIS A 14 2.95 12.27 -6.35
N GLY A 15 2.24 13.30 -5.85
CA GLY A 15 1.52 14.28 -6.68
C GLY A 15 2.38 14.92 -7.78
N HIS A 16 1.86 14.91 -9.02
CA HIS A 16 2.58 15.37 -10.20
C HIS A 16 2.77 16.89 -10.22
N LEU A 17 1.76 17.66 -9.81
CA LEU A 17 1.85 19.12 -9.69
C LEU A 17 2.70 19.50 -8.47
N SER A 18 2.49 18.81 -7.35
CA SER A 18 3.24 19.00 -6.11
C SER A 18 4.74 18.80 -6.33
N LYS A 19 5.15 17.80 -7.13
CA LYS A 19 6.54 17.59 -7.55
C LYS A 19 7.15 18.81 -8.24
N GLN A 20 6.40 19.47 -9.12
CA GLN A 20 6.87 20.69 -9.80
C GLN A 20 6.97 21.88 -8.84
N LEU A 21 6.02 22.02 -7.91
CA LEU A 21 6.04 23.08 -6.90
C LEU A 21 7.21 22.93 -5.93
N ILE A 22 7.51 21.69 -5.50
CA ILE A 22 8.67 21.39 -4.65
C ILE A 22 9.95 21.92 -5.29
N SER A 23 10.15 21.66 -6.58
CA SER A 23 11.31 22.18 -7.32
C SER A 23 11.25 23.70 -7.48
N LYS A 24 10.09 24.25 -7.86
CA LYS A 24 9.91 25.69 -8.11
C LYS A 24 10.22 26.56 -6.89
N PHE A 25 9.88 26.08 -5.70
CA PHE A 25 10.00 26.83 -4.45
C PHE A 25 11.07 26.27 -3.49
N ASN A 26 11.92 25.34 -3.96
CA ASN A 26 12.94 24.65 -3.16
C ASN A 26 12.41 24.09 -1.82
N LEU A 27 11.25 23.44 -1.84
CA LEU A 27 10.53 23.04 -0.61
C LEU A 27 11.17 21.85 0.15
N ARG A 28 12.35 21.38 -0.27
CA ARG A 28 13.04 20.22 0.32
C ARG A 28 14.51 20.49 0.67
N ASP A 29 14.89 21.75 0.81
CA ASP A 29 16.28 22.14 1.08
C ASP A 29 16.83 21.51 2.37
N GLU A 30 15.98 21.36 3.39
CA GLU A 30 16.34 20.82 4.71
C GLU A 30 15.68 19.46 4.98
N ALA A 31 15.32 18.71 3.93
CA ALA A 31 14.62 17.43 4.06
C ALA A 31 15.22 16.33 3.18
N GLU A 32 15.23 15.10 3.68
CA GLU A 32 15.58 13.94 2.87
C GLU A 32 14.53 13.66 1.77
N PRO A 33 14.91 13.03 0.65
CA PRO A 33 13.96 12.57 -0.34
C PRO A 33 12.96 11.57 0.27
N GLN A 34 11.70 11.69 -0.13
CA GLN A 34 10.65 10.76 0.29
C GLN A 34 10.93 9.33 -0.21
N SER A 35 10.78 8.35 0.68
CA SER A 35 10.74 6.92 0.36
C SER A 35 9.30 6.44 0.17
N TYR A 36 9.08 5.40 -0.63
CA TYR A 36 7.73 4.93 -0.98
C TYR A 36 7.62 3.41 -0.90
N GLY A 37 6.39 2.92 -0.76
CA GLY A 37 6.02 1.53 -1.00
C GLY A 37 4.82 1.45 -1.94
N LEU A 38 4.70 0.34 -2.65
CA LEU A 38 3.54 0.03 -3.49
C LEU A 38 2.61 -0.90 -2.72
N GLY A 39 1.36 -0.48 -2.54
CA GLY A 39 0.30 -1.30 -1.96
C GLY A 39 -0.61 -1.87 -3.05
N LEU A 40 -0.87 -3.17 -2.99
CA LEU A 40 -1.89 -3.86 -3.77
C LEU A 40 -3.02 -4.32 -2.85
N LYS A 41 -4.25 -4.27 -3.34
CA LYS A 41 -5.45 -4.60 -2.55
C LYS A 41 -6.47 -5.32 -3.42
N GLU A 42 -7.09 -6.33 -2.85
CA GLU A 42 -8.31 -6.97 -3.33
C GLU A 42 -9.39 -6.91 -2.22
N VAL A 43 -10.65 -7.08 -2.61
CA VAL A 43 -11.77 -7.25 -1.66
C VAL A 43 -12.42 -8.58 -1.97
N TRP A 44 -12.54 -9.43 -0.95
CA TRP A 44 -13.05 -10.79 -1.08
C TRP A 44 -14.33 -10.95 -0.28
N GLU A 45 -15.31 -11.61 -0.87
CA GLU A 45 -16.38 -12.24 -0.11
C GLU A 45 -15.94 -13.66 0.25
N ILE A 46 -16.00 -13.99 1.54
CA ILE A 46 -15.57 -15.29 2.06
C ILE A 46 -16.72 -16.04 2.70
N LYS A 47 -16.50 -17.32 2.99
CA LYS A 47 -17.47 -18.11 3.75
C LYS A 47 -17.71 -17.48 5.13
N PRO A 48 -18.97 -17.30 5.58
CA PRO A 48 -19.29 -16.67 6.85
C PRO A 48 -18.58 -17.29 8.06
N GLU A 49 -18.40 -18.61 8.07
CA GLU A 49 -17.73 -19.34 9.17
C GLU A 49 -16.23 -19.03 9.31
N LEU A 50 -15.60 -18.46 8.28
CA LEU A 50 -14.21 -18.00 8.31
C LEU A 50 -14.11 -16.49 8.62
N HIS A 51 -15.23 -15.78 8.70
CA HIS A 51 -15.28 -14.34 8.86
C HIS A 51 -15.39 -13.94 10.33
N SER A 52 -14.49 -13.06 10.80
CA SER A 52 -14.45 -12.52 12.15
C SER A 52 -14.50 -10.99 12.14
N PRO A 53 -15.69 -10.35 12.06
CA PRO A 53 -15.84 -8.90 11.93
C PRO A 53 -15.00 -8.10 12.93
N GLY A 54 -14.29 -7.07 12.45
CA GLY A 54 -13.41 -6.23 13.27
C GLY A 54 -12.03 -6.82 13.54
N ARG A 55 -11.74 -8.06 13.11
CA ARG A 55 -10.40 -8.63 13.16
C ARG A 55 -9.47 -7.93 12.17
N VAL A 56 -8.27 -7.64 12.66
CA VAL A 56 -7.19 -6.99 11.92
C VAL A 56 -5.95 -7.87 11.99
N GLU A 57 -5.37 -8.17 10.84
CA GLU A 57 -4.19 -9.02 10.73
C GLU A 57 -3.10 -8.34 9.89
N HIS A 58 -1.87 -8.50 10.34
CA HIS A 58 -0.67 -8.05 9.64
C HIS A 58 0.38 -9.16 9.70
N THR A 59 1.08 -9.38 8.60
CA THR A 59 2.19 -10.35 8.57
C THR A 59 3.41 -9.76 7.88
N ILE A 60 4.58 -10.26 8.27
CA ILE A 60 5.87 -9.98 7.65
C ILE A 60 6.59 -11.31 7.38
N GLY A 61 7.60 -11.29 6.52
CA GLY A 61 8.34 -12.47 6.13
C GLY A 61 7.87 -13.03 4.79
N TRP A 62 7.64 -14.35 4.72
CA TRP A 62 7.31 -15.02 3.46
C TRP A 62 6.12 -14.34 2.76
N PRO A 63 6.20 -14.08 1.44
CA PRO A 63 7.18 -14.59 0.48
C PRO A 63 8.43 -13.72 0.28
N LEU A 64 8.57 -12.62 1.02
CA LEU A 64 9.72 -11.72 0.92
C LEU A 64 10.95 -12.28 1.64
N ASP A 65 12.13 -11.88 1.18
CA ASP A 65 13.38 -12.10 1.91
C ASP A 65 13.56 -11.07 3.02
N LYS A 66 14.60 -11.25 3.85
CA LYS A 66 14.90 -10.34 4.98
C LYS A 66 15.42 -8.95 4.56
N HIS A 67 15.69 -8.74 3.27
CA HIS A 67 16.25 -7.50 2.73
C HIS A 67 15.22 -6.67 1.97
N THR A 68 14.03 -7.22 1.75
CA THR A 68 12.93 -6.55 1.06
C THR A 68 11.89 -6.11 2.06
N TYR A 69 11.70 -4.80 2.23
CA TYR A 69 10.67 -4.26 3.10
C TYR A 69 9.28 -4.55 2.53
N GLY A 70 8.38 -5.07 3.36
CA GLY A 70 7.00 -5.32 2.97
C GLY A 70 6.25 -6.21 3.94
N GLY A 71 4.99 -6.48 3.63
CA GLY A 71 4.10 -7.28 4.46
C GLY A 71 2.66 -7.26 3.99
N SER A 72 1.83 -8.09 4.61
CA SER A 72 0.40 -8.17 4.30
C SER A 72 -0.47 -7.38 5.27
N PHE A 73 -1.69 -7.12 4.83
CA PHE A 73 -2.79 -6.78 5.70
C PHE A 73 -4.04 -7.58 5.33
N LEU A 74 -4.83 -7.95 6.32
CA LEU A 74 -6.11 -8.65 6.19
C LEU A 74 -7.09 -8.08 7.20
N TYR A 75 -8.16 -7.44 6.73
CA TYR A 75 -9.15 -6.79 7.59
C TYR A 75 -10.54 -7.37 7.33
N HIS A 76 -11.15 -7.91 8.37
CA HIS A 76 -12.52 -8.40 8.34
C HIS A 76 -13.50 -7.24 8.54
N LEU A 77 -14.21 -6.88 7.47
CA LEU A 77 -15.10 -5.71 7.48
C LEU A 77 -16.38 -6.04 8.24
N ASN A 78 -16.82 -5.11 9.09
CA ASN A 78 -18.06 -5.27 9.85
C ASN A 78 -19.27 -4.76 9.06
N GLU A 79 -19.56 -5.44 7.95
CA GLU A 79 -20.65 -5.16 7.03
C GLU A 79 -21.64 -6.33 6.99
N SER A 80 -22.79 -6.17 6.33
CA SER A 80 -23.78 -7.24 6.17
C SER A 80 -23.26 -8.44 5.37
N THR A 81 -22.36 -8.20 4.42
CA THR A 81 -21.67 -9.22 3.61
C THR A 81 -20.34 -9.58 4.29
N PRO A 82 -19.96 -10.88 4.37
CA PRO A 82 -18.69 -11.32 4.97
C PRO A 82 -17.49 -10.95 4.08
N LEU A 83 -17.07 -9.69 4.15
CA LEU A 83 -16.02 -9.11 3.32
C LEU A 83 -14.68 -9.03 4.04
N ILE A 84 -13.61 -9.39 3.34
CA ILE A 84 -12.24 -9.11 3.74
C ILE A 84 -11.60 -8.12 2.77
N ALA A 85 -11.01 -7.06 3.32
CA ALA A 85 -10.04 -6.23 2.60
C ALA A 85 -8.64 -6.83 2.82
N VAL A 86 -8.08 -7.41 1.76
CA VAL A 86 -6.75 -8.06 1.79
C VAL A 86 -5.78 -7.29 0.90
N GLY A 87 -4.54 -7.19 1.33
CA GLY A 87 -3.51 -6.60 0.49
C GLY A 87 -2.10 -6.85 0.95
N PHE A 88 -1.17 -6.31 0.19
CA PHE A 88 0.26 -6.52 0.35
C PHE A 88 1.01 -5.26 -0.05
N VAL A 89 2.04 -4.93 0.73
CA VAL A 89 2.91 -3.78 0.51
C VAL A 89 4.32 -4.26 0.24
N VAL A 90 4.98 -3.64 -0.75
CA VAL A 90 6.42 -3.80 -1.01
C VAL A 90 7.07 -2.43 -1.09
N GLY A 91 8.12 -2.20 -0.32
CA GLY A 91 8.94 -0.97 -0.39
C GLY A 91 9.56 -0.82 -1.77
N LEU A 92 9.53 0.39 -2.35
CA LEU A 92 10.08 0.67 -3.69
C LEU A 92 11.62 0.82 -3.70
N ASP A 93 12.26 0.45 -2.60
CA ASP A 93 13.70 0.34 -2.38
C ASP A 93 14.22 -1.11 -2.57
N TYR A 94 13.38 -2.04 -3.04
CA TYR A 94 13.83 -3.40 -3.39
C TYR A 94 14.92 -3.38 -4.46
N THR A 95 15.88 -4.28 -4.35
CA THR A 95 17.07 -4.31 -5.21
C THR A 95 16.97 -5.31 -6.36
N ASN A 96 16.12 -6.34 -6.24
CA ASN A 96 15.97 -7.37 -7.27
C ASN A 96 15.08 -6.86 -8.43
N PRO A 97 15.61 -6.68 -9.66
CA PRO A 97 14.84 -6.14 -10.79
C PRO A 97 13.78 -7.12 -11.32
N TYR A 98 13.82 -8.39 -10.92
CA TYR A 98 12.82 -9.39 -11.30
C TYR A 98 11.68 -9.52 -10.30
N LEU A 99 11.76 -8.84 -9.14
CA LEU A 99 10.69 -8.86 -8.15
C LEU A 99 9.44 -8.21 -8.73
N SER A 100 8.31 -8.89 -8.57
CA SER A 100 7.01 -8.36 -8.98
C SER A 100 6.12 -8.25 -7.75
N PRO A 101 5.85 -7.02 -7.24
CA PRO A 101 4.99 -6.84 -6.07
C PRO A 101 3.61 -7.48 -6.23
N PHE A 102 3.09 -7.48 -7.47
CA PHE A 102 1.86 -8.20 -7.81
C PHE A 102 1.99 -9.71 -7.62
N ARG A 103 3.06 -10.33 -8.15
CA ARG A 103 3.25 -11.78 -7.99
C ARG A 103 3.52 -12.16 -6.54
N GLU A 104 4.24 -11.34 -5.77
CA GLU A 104 4.42 -11.58 -4.34
C GLU A 104 3.09 -11.50 -3.58
N PHE A 105 2.23 -10.55 -3.91
CA PHE A 105 0.87 -10.51 -3.36
C PHE A 105 0.05 -11.76 -3.73
N GLN A 106 0.08 -12.19 -4.99
CA GLN A 106 -0.61 -13.41 -5.40
C GLN A 106 -0.06 -14.65 -4.69
N ARG A 107 1.27 -14.74 -4.53
CA ARG A 107 1.96 -15.84 -3.85
C ARG A 107 1.67 -15.88 -2.35
N PHE A 108 1.66 -14.73 -1.68
CA PHE A 108 1.33 -14.60 -0.25
C PHE A 108 0.04 -15.34 0.12
N LYS A 109 -0.98 -15.23 -0.74
CA LYS A 109 -2.30 -15.86 -0.54
C LYS A 109 -2.29 -17.39 -0.53
N HIS A 110 -1.18 -18.03 -0.92
CA HIS A 110 -0.99 -19.47 -0.84
C HIS A 110 -0.29 -19.92 0.45
N HIS A 111 0.05 -19.01 1.37
CA HIS A 111 0.59 -19.39 2.67
C HIS A 111 -0.50 -20.17 3.45
N PRO A 112 -0.19 -21.31 4.10
CA PRO A 112 -1.21 -22.15 4.77
C PRO A 112 -2.02 -21.49 5.89
N SER A 113 -1.58 -20.32 6.38
CA SER A 113 -2.28 -19.56 7.42
C SER A 113 -3.20 -18.47 6.89
N VAL A 114 -3.27 -18.30 5.57
CA VAL A 114 -4.11 -17.31 4.87
C VAL A 114 -5.26 -18.06 4.21
#